data_AF-A0A954WHX3-F1
#
_entry.id   AF-A0A954WHX3-F1
#
_cell.length_a   1.000
_cell.length_b   1.000
_cell.length_c   1.000
_cell.angle_alpha   90.00
_cell.angle_beta   90.00
_cell.angle_gamma   90.00
#
_symmetry.space_group_name_H-M   'P 1'
#
loop_
_entity.id
_entity.type
_entity.pdbx_description
1 polymer ?
#
loop_
_entity_poly.entity_id
_entity_poly.type
_entity_poly.pdbx_seq_one_letter_code
_entity_poly.pdbx_strand_id
1 'polypeptide(L)'
;MPTRVTRYVIAELTKVFVATVSALVALLVLVGIVQEGLKNGLTPAVMLRLIPFTLPNAMCIALPGSVLFAVCSVFGRISASNEIVAIKSLGISPRVVMLPAIWFATIASAANVWLMDVGYCWGYPGIQRVVISSIRETAYSVLRTKHDFSTHGVSFHVREVRDDRLVEPLIVARAGNQT
;
A
#
# COMPACT_ATOMS: atom_id res chain seq x y z
N MET A 1 34.06 16.61 -18.00
CA MET A 1 33.46 15.31 -18.41
C MET A 1 32.70 14.56 -17.30
N PRO A 2 33.00 14.63 -15.99
CA PRO A 2 32.30 13.79 -14.99
C PRO A 2 30.81 14.16 -14.82
N THR A 3 30.46 15.44 -14.98
CA THR A 3 29.08 15.92 -14.85
C THR A 3 28.10 15.34 -15.87
N ARG A 4 28.56 14.96 -17.08
CA ARG A 4 27.69 14.33 -18.10
C ARG A 4 27.33 12.89 -17.72
N VAL A 5 28.32 12.13 -17.21
CA VAL A 5 28.10 10.75 -16.73
C VAL A 5 27.14 10.78 -15.53
N THR A 6 27.36 11.68 -14.57
CA THR A 6 26.47 11.83 -13.42
C THR A 6 25.03 12.16 -13.82
N ARG A 7 24.84 13.13 -14.73
CA ARG A 7 23.50 13.51 -15.22
C ARG A 7 22.82 12.37 -15.99
N TYR A 8 23.58 11.62 -16.78
CA TYR A 8 23.08 10.45 -17.48
C TYR A 8 22.59 9.37 -16.50
N VAL A 9 23.42 8.99 -15.52
CA VAL A 9 23.07 7.98 -14.51
C VAL A 9 21.84 8.41 -13.71
N ILE A 10 21.77 9.66 -13.27
CA ILE A 10 20.60 10.18 -12.54
C ILE A 10 19.33 10.14 -13.41
N ALA A 11 19.43 10.56 -14.68
CA ALA A 11 18.29 10.52 -15.59
C ALA A 11 17.82 9.08 -15.86
N GLU A 12 18.75 8.14 -16.01
CA GLU A 12 18.45 6.72 -16.17
C GLU A 12 17.76 6.15 -14.93
N LEU A 13 18.34 6.38 -13.74
CA LEU A 13 17.78 5.94 -12.47
C LEU A 13 16.37 6.50 -12.27
N THR A 14 16.17 7.78 -12.54
CA THR A 14 14.86 8.42 -12.38
C THR A 14 13.82 7.84 -13.34
N LYS A 15 14.19 7.61 -14.62
CA LYS A 15 13.29 7.00 -15.61
C LYS A 15 12.88 5.59 -15.21
N VAL A 16 13.84 4.75 -14.86
CA VAL A 16 13.56 3.36 -14.47
C VAL A 16 12.77 3.33 -13.17
N PHE A 17 13.13 4.14 -12.19
CA PHE A 17 12.41 4.25 -10.91
C PHE A 17 10.94 4.64 -11.11
N VAL A 18 10.65 5.72 -11.84
CA VAL A 18 9.25 6.15 -12.08
C VAL A 18 8.47 5.05 -12.82
N ALA A 19 9.07 4.43 -13.83
CA ALA A 19 8.43 3.32 -14.54
C ALA A 19 8.14 2.13 -13.61
N THR A 20 9.11 1.73 -12.78
CA THR A 20 8.95 0.61 -11.86
C THR A 20 7.97 0.92 -10.72
N VAL A 21 8.01 2.11 -10.11
CA VAL A 21 7.01 2.53 -9.11
C VAL A 21 5.62 2.48 -9.72
N SER A 22 5.44 3.07 -10.90
CA SER A 22 4.12 3.10 -11.54
C SER A 22 3.59 1.70 -11.84
N ALA A 23 4.44 0.80 -12.34
CA ALA A 23 4.09 -0.59 -12.62
C ALA A 23 3.74 -1.36 -11.33
N LEU A 24 4.56 -1.24 -10.28
CA LEU A 24 4.32 -1.91 -8.99
C LEU A 24 3.06 -1.39 -8.31
N VAL A 25 2.84 -0.07 -8.30
CA VAL A 25 1.62 0.53 -7.73
C VAL A 25 0.38 0.08 -8.52
N ALA A 26 0.43 0.10 -9.85
CA ALA A 26 -0.68 -0.38 -10.68
C ALA A 26 -0.98 -1.87 -10.42
N LEU A 27 0.05 -2.69 -10.30
CA LEU A 27 -0.07 -4.11 -9.97
C LEU A 27 -0.72 -4.30 -8.59
N LEU A 28 -0.24 -3.60 -7.56
CA LEU A 28 -0.77 -3.70 -6.19
C LEU A 28 -2.21 -3.23 -6.10
N VAL A 29 -2.57 -2.13 -6.78
CA VAL A 29 -3.94 -1.63 -6.85
C VAL A 29 -4.85 -2.63 -7.55
N LEU A 30 -4.41 -3.21 -8.67
CA LEU A 30 -5.17 -4.22 -9.39
C LEU A 30 -5.41 -5.47 -8.53
N VAL A 31 -4.38 -5.95 -7.85
CA VAL A 31 -4.51 -7.08 -6.91
C VAL A 31 -5.47 -6.72 -5.77
N GLY A 32 -5.39 -5.51 -5.22
CA GLY A 32 -6.30 -5.02 -4.19
C GLY A 32 -7.77 -5.04 -4.65
N ILE A 33 -8.05 -4.53 -5.86
CA ILE A 33 -9.39 -4.52 -6.45
C ILE A 33 -9.92 -5.95 -6.65
N VAL A 34 -9.10 -6.85 -7.20
CA VAL A 34 -9.50 -8.24 -7.46
C VAL A 34 -9.80 -8.97 -6.15
N GLN A 35 -8.95 -8.84 -5.14
CA GLN A 35 -9.18 -9.47 -3.84
C GLN A 35 -10.45 -8.96 -3.17
N GLU A 36 -10.70 -7.65 -3.24
CA GLU A 36 -11.88 -7.04 -2.65
C GLU A 36 -13.17 -7.50 -3.38
N GLY A 37 -13.10 -7.65 -4.70
CA GLY A 37 -14.21 -8.18 -5.51
C GLY A 37 -14.56 -9.63 -5.22
N LEU A 38 -13.54 -10.48 -5.05
CA LEU A 38 -13.74 -11.88 -4.71
C LEU A 38 -14.30 -12.06 -3.29
N LYS A 39 -13.94 -11.19 -2.35
CA LYS A 39 -14.36 -11.29 -0.94
C LYS A 39 -15.76 -10.72 -0.68
N ASN A 40 -16.06 -9.56 -1.24
CA ASN A 40 -17.24 -8.78 -0.84
C ASN A 40 -18.30 -8.65 -1.94
N GLY A 41 -18.09 -9.22 -3.13
CA GLY A 41 -19.05 -9.16 -4.24
C GLY A 41 -19.41 -7.73 -4.66
N LEU A 42 -18.52 -6.77 -4.40
CA LEU A 42 -18.79 -5.34 -4.56
C LEU A 42 -18.96 -4.97 -6.04
N THR A 43 -19.81 -3.98 -6.30
CA THR A 43 -19.95 -3.40 -7.63
C THR A 43 -18.65 -2.67 -8.03
N PRO A 44 -18.19 -2.74 -9.31
CA PRO A 44 -16.97 -2.08 -9.77
C PRO A 44 -16.88 -0.58 -9.45
N ALA A 45 -18.03 0.10 -9.39
CA ALA A 45 -18.12 1.52 -9.03
C ALA A 45 -17.65 1.80 -7.58
N VAL A 46 -17.93 0.89 -6.65
CA VAL A 46 -17.51 1.02 -5.24
C VAL A 46 -16.00 0.77 -5.12
N MET A 47 -15.47 -0.22 -5.85
CA MET A 47 -14.03 -0.51 -5.91
C MET A 47 -13.21 0.67 -6.43
N LEU A 48 -13.70 1.35 -7.47
CA LEU A 48 -13.02 2.52 -8.03
C LEU A 48 -12.90 3.65 -7.00
N ARG A 49 -13.87 3.78 -6.09
CA ARG A 49 -13.88 4.76 -5.01
C ARG A 49 -12.90 4.41 -3.88
N LEU A 50 -12.48 3.14 -3.77
CA LEU A 50 -11.49 2.66 -2.81
C LEU A 50 -10.04 2.88 -3.26
N ILE A 51 -9.78 3.04 -4.57
CA ILE A 51 -8.45 3.29 -5.14
C ILE A 51 -7.68 4.43 -4.44
N PRO A 52 -8.23 5.63 -4.24
CA PRO A 52 -7.48 6.70 -3.59
C PRO A 52 -7.09 6.39 -2.13
N PHE A 53 -7.79 5.47 -1.47
CA PHE A 53 -7.48 5.04 -0.11
C PHE A 53 -6.43 3.93 -0.06
N THR A 54 -6.37 3.06 -1.07
CA THR A 54 -5.37 2.00 -1.16
C THR A 54 -4.06 2.47 -1.77
N LEU A 55 -4.09 3.56 -2.55
CA LEU A 55 -2.93 4.13 -3.22
C LEU A 55 -1.77 4.49 -2.27
N PRO A 56 -1.96 5.20 -1.14
CA PRO A 56 -0.86 5.55 -0.24
C PRO A 56 -0.19 4.31 0.35
N ASN A 57 -0.97 3.30 0.72
CA ASN A 57 -0.45 2.03 1.24
C ASN A 57 0.32 1.24 0.18
N ALA A 58 -0.19 1.19 -1.06
CA ALA A 58 0.49 0.56 -2.17
C ALA A 58 1.83 1.25 -2.50
N MET A 59 1.87 2.59 -2.48
CA MET A 59 3.11 3.35 -2.69
C MET A 59 4.15 3.06 -1.61
N CYS A 60 3.73 2.97 -0.35
CA CYS A 60 4.60 2.64 0.79
C CYS A 60 5.32 1.28 0.60
N ILE A 61 4.64 0.29 0.02
CA ILE A 61 5.22 -1.03 -0.25
C ILE A 61 6.03 -1.03 -1.55
N ALA A 62 5.57 -0.33 -2.58
CA ALA A 62 6.19 -0.31 -3.91
C ALA A 62 7.50 0.47 -3.95
N LEU A 63 7.61 1.56 -3.20
CA LEU A 63 8.79 2.44 -3.20
C LEU A 63 10.12 1.71 -2.92
N PRO A 64 10.30 0.98 -1.80
CA PRO A 64 11.58 0.32 -1.53
C PRO A 64 11.95 -0.71 -2.61
N GLY A 65 10.97 -1.48 -3.09
CA GLY A 65 11.18 -2.45 -4.17
C GLY A 65 11.58 -1.80 -5.50
N SER A 66 10.97 -0.67 -5.82
CA SER A 66 11.26 0.08 -7.06
C SER A 66 12.64 0.73 -7.06
N VAL A 67 13.14 1.23 -5.93
CA VAL A 67 14.50 1.78 -5.82
C VAL A 67 15.52 0.69 -6.08
N LEU A 68 15.35 -0.47 -5.41
CA LEU A 68 16.23 -1.62 -5.59
C LEU A 68 16.27 -2.05 -7.06
N PHE A 69 15.10 -2.23 -7.66
CA PHE A 69 14.99 -2.64 -9.06
C PHE A 69 15.61 -1.62 -10.01
N ALA A 70 15.35 -0.31 -9.80
CA ALA A 70 15.90 0.73 -10.66
C ALA A 70 17.43 0.77 -10.61
N VAL A 71 18.02 0.69 -9.41
CA VAL A 71 19.47 0.63 -9.26
C VAL A 71 20.03 -0.63 -9.91
N CYS A 72 19.48 -1.81 -9.61
CA CYS A 72 19.95 -3.06 -10.21
C CYS A 72 19.85 -3.07 -11.75
N SER A 73 18.74 -2.58 -12.29
CA SER A 73 18.51 -2.53 -13.74
C SER A 73 19.48 -1.57 -14.44
N VAL A 74 19.68 -0.36 -13.90
CA VAL A 74 20.59 0.62 -14.48
C VAL A 74 22.04 0.15 -14.41
N PHE A 75 22.49 -0.33 -13.25
CA PHE A 75 23.86 -0.85 -13.12
C PHE A 75 24.07 -2.12 -13.95
N GLY A 76 23.07 -3.00 -14.03
CA GLY A 76 23.11 -4.18 -14.88
C GLY A 76 23.31 -3.79 -16.36
N ARG A 77 22.58 -2.78 -16.85
CA ARG A 77 22.72 -2.29 -18.22
C ARG A 77 24.07 -1.63 -18.48
N ILE A 78 24.56 -0.76 -17.59
CA ILE A 78 25.88 -0.10 -17.70
C ILE A 78 27.01 -1.14 -17.66
N SER A 79 26.85 -2.21 -16.87
CA SER A 79 27.83 -3.29 -16.82
C SER A 79 27.79 -4.15 -18.08
N ALA A 80 26.60 -4.42 -18.63
CA ALA A 80 26.42 -5.16 -19.88
C ALA A 80 26.96 -4.40 -21.11
N SER A 81 26.88 -3.07 -21.11
CA SER A 81 27.44 -2.22 -22.17
C SER A 81 28.95 -1.96 -22.02
N ASN A 82 29.61 -2.56 -21.02
CA ASN A 82 31.02 -2.32 -20.69
C ASN A 82 31.36 -0.84 -20.43
N GLU A 83 30.39 0.00 -20.10
CA GLU A 83 30.60 1.43 -19.84
C GLU A 83 31.52 1.66 -18.63
N ILE A 84 31.44 0.80 -17.60
CA ILE A 84 32.34 0.86 -16.44
C ILE A 84 33.80 0.62 -16.86
N VAL A 85 34.04 -0.31 -17.78
CA VAL A 85 35.37 -0.64 -18.29
C VAL A 85 35.93 0.51 -19.14
N ALA A 86 35.09 1.13 -19.97
CA ALA A 86 35.44 2.29 -20.78
C ALA A 86 35.80 3.52 -19.91
N ILE A 87 35.04 3.76 -18.83
CA ILE A 87 35.37 4.84 -17.89
C ILE A 87 36.71 4.56 -17.19
N LYS A 88 36.96 3.31 -16.82
CA LYS A 88 38.21 2.88 -16.16
C LYS A 88 39.42 2.99 -17.10
N SER A 89 39.28 2.68 -18.39
CA SER A 89 40.38 2.81 -19.37
C SER A 89 40.76 4.27 -19.65
N LEU A 90 39.84 5.21 -19.45
CA LEU A 90 40.12 6.65 -19.48
C LEU A 90 40.81 7.18 -18.20
N GLY A 91 41.18 6.29 -17.26
CA GLY A 91 41.78 6.66 -15.97
C GLY A 91 40.80 7.28 -14.97
N ILE A 92 39.50 7.29 -15.29
CA ILE A 92 38.47 7.86 -14.41
C ILE A 92 38.03 6.79 -13.41
N SER A 93 37.97 7.17 -12.13
CA SER A 93 37.50 6.28 -11.07
C SER A 93 36.02 5.89 -11.31
N PRO A 94 35.65 4.59 -11.21
CA PRO A 94 34.26 4.13 -11.28
C PRO A 94 33.34 4.76 -10.22
N ARG A 95 33.91 5.36 -9.17
CA ARG A 95 33.18 6.09 -8.13
C ARG A 95 32.29 7.20 -8.69
N VAL A 96 32.61 7.75 -9.85
CA VAL A 96 31.79 8.77 -10.55
C VAL A 96 30.39 8.25 -10.90
N VAL A 97 30.24 6.93 -11.13
CA VAL A 97 28.94 6.28 -11.41
C VAL A 97 28.25 5.85 -10.12
N MET A 98 29.01 5.47 -9.09
CA MET A 98 28.45 5.03 -7.80
C MET A 98 27.88 6.19 -6.98
N LEU A 99 28.57 7.34 -6.92
CA LEU A 99 28.12 8.50 -6.14
C LEU A 99 26.70 8.98 -6.48
N PRO A 100 26.31 9.19 -7.75
CA PRO A 100 24.94 9.61 -8.08
C PRO A 100 23.90 8.58 -7.67
N ALA A 101 24.22 7.29 -7.72
CA ALA A 101 23.30 6.24 -7.31
C ALA A 101 23.08 6.22 -5.80
N ILE A 102 24.14 6.43 -5.01
CA ILE A 102 24.03 6.58 -3.55
C ILE A 102 23.19 7.80 -3.21
N TRP A 103 23.49 8.95 -3.82
CA TRP A 103 22.69 10.18 -3.65
C TRP A 103 21.22 9.96 -3.99
N PHE A 104 20.94 9.31 -5.12
CA PHE A 104 19.59 8.97 -5.53
C PHE A 104 18.89 8.07 -4.52
N ALA A 105 19.56 7.02 -4.04
CA ALA A 105 19.01 6.10 -3.04
C ALA A 105 18.74 6.80 -1.70
N THR A 106 19.63 7.70 -1.26
CA THR A 106 19.43 8.51 -0.05
C THR A 106 18.21 9.43 -0.19
N ILE A 107 18.08 10.12 -1.31
CA ILE A 107 16.92 10.99 -1.59
C ILE A 107 15.63 10.17 -1.65
N ALA A 108 15.65 9.02 -2.34
CA ALA A 108 14.50 8.14 -2.44
C ALA A 108 14.11 7.54 -1.08
N SER A 109 15.08 7.21 -0.23
CA SER A 109 14.85 6.75 1.14
C SER A 109 14.21 7.85 2.01
N ALA A 110 14.72 9.08 1.94
CA ALA A 110 14.12 10.22 2.64
C ALA A 110 12.69 10.50 2.13
N ALA A 111 12.48 10.44 0.81
CA ALA A 111 11.16 10.58 0.20
C ALA A 111 10.20 9.46 0.66
N ASN A 112 10.69 8.23 0.82
CA ASN A 112 9.90 7.12 1.35
C ASN A 112 9.51 7.34 2.81
N VAL A 113 10.45 7.79 3.67
CA VAL A 113 10.13 8.12 5.07
C VAL A 113 9.10 9.25 5.15
N TRP A 114 9.28 10.30 4.35
CA TRP A 114 8.32 11.40 4.28
C TRP A 114 6.94 10.93 3.77
N LEU A 115 6.90 10.07 2.74
CA LEU A 115 5.65 9.52 2.24
C LEU A 115 4.98 8.58 3.25
N MET A 116 5.76 7.84 4.03
CA MET A 116 5.24 7.03 5.13
C MET A 116 4.61 7.90 6.21
N ASP A 117 5.24 9.02 6.57
CA ASP A 117 4.72 9.94 7.57
C ASP A 117 3.43 10.64 7.11
N VAL A 118 3.41 11.12 5.86
CA VAL A 118 2.20 11.66 5.22
C VAL A 118 1.13 10.58 5.04
N GLY A 119 1.51 9.37 4.63
CA GLY A 119 0.64 8.22 4.47
C GLY A 119 0.03 7.76 5.79
N TYR A 120 0.81 7.81 6.88
CA TYR A 120 0.35 7.53 8.23
C TYR A 120 -0.61 8.61 8.74
N CYS A 121 -0.33 9.89 8.43
CA CYS A 121 -1.24 11.00 8.71
C CYS A 121 -2.54 10.95 7.88
N TRP A 122 -2.53 10.38 6.68
CA TRP A 122 -3.76 10.07 5.92
C TRP A 122 -4.46 8.79 6.41
N GLY A 123 -3.71 7.83 6.96
CA GLY A 123 -4.24 6.59 7.52
C GLY A 123 -4.96 6.77 8.86
N TYR A 124 -4.45 7.62 9.75
CA TYR A 124 -4.99 7.78 11.11
C TYR A 124 -6.41 8.35 11.20
N PRO A 125 -6.83 9.38 10.43
CA PRO A 125 -8.20 9.86 10.42
C PRO A 125 -9.16 9.01 9.58
N GLY A 126 -8.64 8.17 8.67
CA GLY A 126 -9.43 7.33 7.75
C GLY A 126 -9.76 5.95 8.31
N ILE A 127 -8.84 5.33 9.04
CA ILE A 127 -9.05 4.00 9.63
C ILE A 127 -10.15 4.02 10.70
N GLN A 128 -10.26 5.07 11.52
CA GLN A 128 -11.33 5.15 12.52
C GLN A 128 -12.73 5.42 11.92
N ARG A 129 -12.84 6.06 10.73
CA ARG A 129 -14.15 6.24 10.07
C ARG A 129 -14.54 5.03 9.21
N VAL A 130 -13.57 4.37 8.56
CA VAL A 130 -13.82 3.17 7.73
C VAL A 130 -14.01 1.92 8.59
N VAL A 131 -13.29 1.75 9.70
CA VAL A 131 -13.54 0.64 10.65
C VAL A 131 -14.90 0.81 11.35
N ILE A 132 -15.34 2.04 11.63
CA ILE A 132 -16.67 2.31 12.21
C ILE A 132 -17.80 2.13 11.17
N SER A 133 -17.58 2.37 9.87
CA SER A 133 -18.59 2.14 8.82
C SER A 133 -18.61 0.70 8.28
N SER A 134 -17.48 -0.02 8.28
CA SER A 134 -17.41 -1.43 7.86
C SER A 134 -17.99 -2.39 8.91
N ILE A 135 -18.04 -2.00 10.19
CA ILE A 135 -18.82 -2.74 11.19
C ILE A 135 -20.32 -2.63 10.90
N ARG A 136 -20.80 -1.55 10.28
CA ARG A 136 -22.24 -1.36 10.03
C ARG A 136 -22.72 -2.18 8.83
N GLU A 137 -22.02 -2.17 7.70
CA GLU A 137 -22.49 -2.86 6.49
C GLU A 137 -22.17 -4.38 6.49
N THR A 138 -21.04 -4.79 7.07
CA THR A 138 -20.69 -6.22 7.17
C THR A 138 -21.43 -6.91 8.32
N ALA A 139 -21.74 -6.22 9.43
CA ALA A 139 -22.55 -6.83 10.49
C ALA A 139 -23.98 -7.10 10.00
N TYR A 140 -24.62 -6.19 9.27
CA TYR A 140 -25.99 -6.42 8.77
C TYR A 140 -26.07 -7.55 7.73
N SER A 141 -25.07 -7.72 6.86
CA SER A 141 -25.07 -8.80 5.86
C SER A 141 -24.75 -10.18 6.45
N VAL A 142 -23.94 -10.24 7.52
CA VAL A 142 -23.66 -11.48 8.27
C VAL A 142 -24.81 -11.83 9.22
N LEU A 143 -25.42 -10.85 9.90
CA LEU A 143 -26.57 -11.04 10.80
C LEU A 143 -27.85 -11.45 10.07
N ARG A 144 -27.99 -11.15 8.78
CA ARG A 144 -29.12 -11.62 7.97
C ARG A 144 -28.92 -13.03 7.38
N THR A 145 -27.69 -13.54 7.41
CA THR A 145 -27.34 -14.86 6.84
C THR A 145 -27.05 -15.91 7.91
N LYS A 146 -26.57 -15.50 9.09
CA LYS A 146 -26.39 -16.38 10.25
C LYS A 146 -26.98 -15.69 11.48
N HIS A 147 -28.23 -16.04 11.78
CA HIS A 147 -28.87 -15.80 13.07
C HIS A 147 -28.07 -16.49 14.19
N ASP A 148 -26.93 -15.91 14.58
CA ASP A 148 -26.29 -15.95 15.90
C ASP A 148 -24.77 -15.78 15.75
N PHE A 149 -24.24 -14.71 16.33
CA PHE A 149 -22.82 -14.61 16.67
C PHE A 149 -22.65 -14.02 18.07
N SER A 150 -22.22 -14.88 18.98
CA SER A 150 -21.79 -14.55 20.33
C SER A 150 -20.27 -14.43 20.33
N THR A 151 -19.73 -13.32 20.83
CA THR A 151 -18.33 -13.27 21.26
C THR A 151 -18.12 -12.17 22.31
N HIS A 152 -17.55 -12.58 23.45
CA HIS A 152 -17.32 -11.85 24.71
C HIS A 152 -18.56 -11.56 25.58
N GLY A 153 -19.24 -12.64 26.02
CA GLY A 153 -20.05 -12.62 27.26
C GLY A 153 -21.38 -11.84 27.22
N VAL A 154 -21.76 -11.29 26.07
CA VAL A 154 -23.06 -10.63 25.89
C VAL A 154 -23.66 -11.10 24.56
N SER A 155 -24.78 -11.82 24.63
CA SER A 155 -25.52 -12.31 23.46
C SER A 155 -26.71 -11.40 23.20
N PHE A 156 -26.78 -10.79 22.03
CA PHE A 156 -27.89 -9.95 21.59
C PHE A 156 -28.75 -10.73 20.59
N HIS A 157 -29.93 -11.19 21.02
CA HIS A 157 -30.95 -11.69 20.12
C HIS A 157 -31.89 -10.53 19.75
N VAL A 158 -31.98 -10.21 18.46
CA VAL A 158 -32.99 -9.28 17.93
C VAL A 158 -33.74 -10.00 16.82
N ARG A 159 -35.07 -10.09 16.93
CA ARG A 159 -35.93 -10.93 16.09
C ARG A 159 -36.28 -10.28 14.74
N GLU A 160 -36.32 -8.96 14.63
CA GLU A 160 -36.58 -8.25 13.36
C GLU A 160 -36.19 -6.76 13.49
N VAL A 161 -35.80 -6.12 12.38
CA VAL A 161 -35.56 -4.65 12.30
C VAL A 161 -36.43 -4.10 11.17
N ARG A 162 -37.31 -3.14 11.47
CA ARG A 162 -38.16 -2.47 10.48
C ARG A 162 -37.97 -0.95 10.59
N ASP A 163 -37.59 -0.34 9.46
CA ASP A 163 -37.57 1.10 9.19
C ASP A 163 -37.10 1.99 10.37
N ASP A 164 -35.87 1.74 10.81
CA ASP A 164 -35.10 2.61 11.72
C ASP A 164 -35.55 2.69 13.20
N ARG A 165 -36.30 1.69 13.69
CA ARG A 165 -36.46 1.43 15.14
C ARG A 165 -36.23 -0.04 15.48
N LEU A 166 -35.37 -0.29 16.47
CA LEU A 166 -35.23 -1.60 17.10
C LEU A 166 -36.48 -1.86 17.96
N VAL A 167 -37.27 -2.86 17.59
CA VAL A 167 -38.40 -3.32 18.40
C VAL A 167 -37.93 -4.55 19.18
N GLU A 168 -38.00 -4.45 20.52
CA GLU A 168 -37.63 -5.50 21.49
C GLU A 168 -36.18 -6.00 21.47
N PRO A 169 -35.19 -5.18 21.92
CA PRO A 169 -33.88 -5.71 22.26
C PRO A 169 -33.96 -6.43 23.62
N LEU A 170 -34.00 -7.77 23.59
CA LEU A 170 -33.86 -8.57 24.82
C LEU A 170 -32.37 -8.72 25.15
N ILE A 171 -31.88 -7.87 26.05
CA ILE A 171 -30.48 -7.91 26.50
C ILE A 171 -30.35 -8.97 27.59
N VAL A 172 -29.80 -10.14 27.26
CA VAL A 172 -29.44 -11.17 28.26
C VAL A 172 -27.93 -11.05 28.53
N ALA A 173 -27.59 -10.28 29.56
CA ALA A 173 -26.24 -10.25 30.11
C ALA A 173 -26.08 -11.42 31.10
N ARG A 174 -25.30 -12.44 30.74
CA ARG A 174 -24.98 -13.54 31.65
C ARG A 174 -23.86 -13.08 32.58
N ALA A 175 -24.23 -12.53 33.73
CA ALA A 175 -23.29 -12.31 34.83
C ALA A 175 -22.72 -13.67 35.26
N GLY A 176 -21.40 -13.84 35.10
CA GLY A 176 -20.72 -15.01 35.61
C GLY A 176 -20.83 -15.06 37.12
N ASN A 177 -21.34 -16.17 37.66
CA ASN A 177 -21.05 -16.56 39.01
C ASN A 177 -20.44 -17.97 39.02
N GLN A 178 -19.40 -18.06 39.82
CA GLN A 178 -18.39 -19.09 39.99
C GLN A 178 -18.99 -20.40 40.50
N THR A 179 -18.41 -21.53 40.09
CA THR A 179 -17.69 -22.49 40.96
C THR A 179 -16.78 -23.35 40.11
#